data_AF-A0A7X5L8W0-F1
#
_entry.id   AF-A0A7X5L8W0-F1
#
_cell.length_a   1.000
_cell.length_b   1.000
_cell.length_c   1.000
_cell.angle_alpha   90.00
_cell.angle_beta   90.00
_cell.angle_gamma   90.00
#
_symmetry.space_group_name_H-M   'P 1'
#
loop_
_entity.id
_entity.type
_entity.pdbx_description
1 polymer ?
#
loop_
_entity_poly.entity_id
_entity_poly.type
_entity_poly.pdbx_seq_one_letter_code
_entity_poly.pdbx_strand_id
1 'polypeptide(L)'
;MELTRVDYIIMKYLKKKGSTTYFESMTLKEIMSAIKISRPTLYRKMVNLQEHGYVGKGCKSTNADTFFLSAKGIQIIENGGMAND
;
A
#
# COMPACT_ATOMS: atom_id res chain seq x y z
N MET A 1 -9.48 9.44 6.64
CA MET A 1 -9.14 8.32 7.55
C MET A 1 -7.86 8.64 8.28
N GLU A 2 -7.85 8.41 9.60
CA GLU A 2 -6.64 8.39 10.40
C GLU A 2 -5.79 7.16 10.05
N LEU A 3 -4.52 7.36 9.67
CA LEU A 3 -3.62 6.27 9.29
C LEU A 3 -3.18 5.49 10.53
N THR A 4 -3.41 4.17 10.53
CA THR A 4 -2.90 3.32 11.61
C THR A 4 -1.43 2.98 11.39
N ARG A 5 -0.74 2.55 12.45
CA ARG A 5 0.65 2.06 12.35
C ARG A 5 0.84 0.97 11.29
N VAL A 6 -0.14 0.07 11.15
CA VAL A 6 -0.07 -1.01 10.13
C VAL A 6 -0.19 -0.44 8.72
N ASP A 7 -1.03 0.58 8.52
CA ASP A 7 -1.18 1.24 7.22
C ASP A 7 0.13 1.92 6.80
N TYR A 8 0.76 2.63 7.74
CA TYR A 8 2.07 3.22 7.52
C TYR A 8 3.15 2.17 7.22
N ILE A 9 3.16 1.02 7.91
CA ILE A 9 4.10 -0.08 7.64
C ILE A 9 3.89 -0.64 6.22
N ILE A 10 2.63 -0.84 5.80
CA ILE A 10 2.28 -1.29 4.45
C ILE A 10 2.81 -0.31 3.40
N MET A 11 2.50 0.98 3.55
CA MET A 11 2.92 2.03 2.62
C MET A 11 4.45 2.15 2.55
N LYS A 12 5.13 2.12 3.71
CA LYS A 12 6.60 2.13 3.80
C LYS A 12 7.22 0.91 3.12
N TYR A 13 6.60 -0.25 3.24
CA TYR A 13 7.06 -1.47 2.58
C TYR A 13 6.91 -1.39 1.06
N LEU A 14 5.78 -0.90 0.54
CA LEU A 14 5.58 -0.66 -0.90
C LEU A 14 6.64 0.30 -1.45
N LYS A 15 6.90 1.42 -0.75
CA LYS A 15 7.97 2.36 -1.14
C LYS A 15 9.34 1.69 -1.19
N LYS A 16 9.68 0.92 -0.14
CA LYS A 16 10.97 0.20 -0.04
C LYS A 16 11.16 -0.80 -1.20
N LYS A 17 10.08 -1.35 -1.75
CA LYS A 17 10.11 -2.29 -2.87
C LYS A 17 10.05 -1.63 -4.25
N GLY A 18 9.98 -0.31 -4.32
CA GLY A 18 9.83 0.42 -5.58
C GLY A 18 8.44 0.27 -6.18
N SER A 19 7.46 -0.18 -5.40
CA SER A 19 6.12 -0.43 -5.88
C SER A 19 5.33 0.87 -5.96
N THR A 20 5.69 1.75 -6.90
CA THR A 20 5.21 3.14 -7.01
C THR A 20 4.55 3.46 -8.35
N THR A 21 4.48 2.49 -9.27
CA THR A 21 3.89 2.66 -10.60
C THR A 21 2.91 1.54 -10.91
N TYR A 22 2.12 1.69 -11.98
CA TYR A 22 1.12 0.71 -12.38
C TYR A 22 1.71 -0.69 -12.63
N PHE A 23 2.90 -0.76 -13.26
CA PHE A 23 3.57 -2.02 -13.55
C PHE A 23 4.42 -2.51 -12.38
N GLU A 24 4.98 -1.61 -11.57
CA GLU A 24 5.71 -1.95 -10.36
C GLU A 24 4.74 -1.99 -9.18
N SER A 25 4.02 -3.10 -9.06
CA SER A 25 2.97 -3.29 -8.07
C SER A 25 3.07 -4.67 -7.43
N MET A 26 2.48 -4.84 -6.24
CA MET A 26 2.61 -6.07 -5.45
C MET A 26 1.27 -6.69 -5.11
N THR A 27 1.22 -8.01 -5.15
CA THR A 27 0.08 -8.80 -4.70
C THR A 27 -0.04 -8.79 -3.18
N LEU A 28 -1.24 -9.07 -2.67
CA LEU A 28 -1.46 -9.29 -1.23
C LEU A 28 -0.53 -10.37 -0.66
N LYS A 29 -0.23 -11.42 -1.42
CA LYS A 29 0.61 -12.54 -0.96
C LYS A 29 2.04 -12.09 -0.68
N GLU A 30 2.61 -11.29 -1.57
CA GLU A 30 3.97 -10.76 -1.40
C GLU A 30 4.04 -9.80 -0.21
N ILE A 31 3.02 -8.96 -0.03
CA ILE A 31 2.94 -8.01 1.09
C ILE A 31 2.74 -8.76 2.42
N MET A 32 1.89 -9.78 2.46
CA MET A 32 1.67 -10.63 3.64
C MET A 32 2.95 -11.34 4.09
N SER A 33 3.78 -11.79 3.14
CA SER A 33 5.04 -12.48 3.46
C SER A 33 5.99 -11.62 4.29
N ALA A 34 5.90 -10.29 4.18
CA ALA A 34 6.71 -9.35 4.93
C ALA A 34 6.06 -8.84 6.23
N ILE A 35 4.76 -8.54 6.21
CA ILE A 35 4.09 -7.79 7.30
C ILE A 35 3.38 -8.71 8.30
N LYS A 36 3.33 -10.04 8.06
CA LYS A 36 2.72 -11.06 8.94
C LYS A 36 1.31 -10.70 9.41
N ILE A 37 0.44 -10.27 8.49
CA ILE A 37 -0.97 -9.99 8.77
C ILE A 37 -1.87 -10.93 7.98
N SER A 38 -3.08 -11.19 8.48
CA SER A 38 -4.02 -12.09 7.79
C SER A 38 -4.50 -11.49 6.46
N ARG A 39 -4.76 -12.36 5.48
CA ARG A 39 -5.21 -11.94 4.13
C ARG A 39 -6.48 -11.07 4.16
N PRO A 40 -7.54 -11.40 4.94
CA PRO A 40 -8.75 -10.57 4.98
C PRO A 40 -8.47 -9.18 5.55
N THR A 41 -7.62 -9.09 6.57
CA THR A 41 -7.25 -7.82 7.18
C THR A 41 -6.42 -6.97 6.23
N LEU A 42 -5.44 -7.57 5.52
CA LEU A 42 -4.67 -6.84 4.51
C LEU A 42 -5.55 -6.32 3.39
N TYR A 43 -6.47 -7.13 2.89
CA TYR A 43 -7.36 -6.72 1.83
C TYR A 43 -8.21 -5.50 2.23
N ARG A 44 -8.86 -5.54 3.42
CA ARG A 44 -9.62 -4.38 3.92
C ARG A 44 -8.77 -3.13 4.04
N LYS A 45 -7.54 -3.26 4.54
CA LYS A 45 -6.60 -2.13 4.64
C LYS A 45 -6.22 -1.57 3.26
N MET A 46 -5.96 -2.43 2.28
CA MET A 46 -5.67 -1.99 0.91
C MET A 46 -6.84 -1.25 0.27
N VAL A 47 -8.06 -1.75 0.46
CA VAL A 47 -9.28 -1.08 -0.02
C VAL A 47 -9.40 0.31 0.63
N ASN A 48 -9.29 0.41 1.96
CA ASN A 48 -9.37 1.70 2.66
C ASN A 48 -8.26 2.67 2.21
N LEU A 49 -7.02 2.20 2.06
CA LEU A 49 -5.91 2.99 1.56
C LEU A 49 -6.16 3.46 0.12
N GLN A 50 -6.78 2.62 -0.71
CA GLN A 50 -7.10 2.93 -2.10
C GLN A 50 -8.20 3.98 -2.19
N GLU A 51 -9.27 3.84 -1.41
CA GLU A 51 -10.37 4.81 -1.33
C GLU A 51 -9.89 6.20 -0.91
N HIS A 52 -8.86 6.26 -0.05
CA HIS A 52 -8.26 7.52 0.40
C HIS A 52 -7.11 8.02 -0.49
N GLY A 53 -6.82 7.32 -1.59
CA GLY A 53 -5.85 7.71 -2.59
C GLY A 53 -4.39 7.52 -2.18
N TYR A 54 -4.09 6.72 -1.15
CA TYR A 54 -2.71 6.43 -0.71
C TYR A 54 -2.05 5.31 -1.51
N VAL A 55 -2.86 4.40 -2.05
CA VAL A 55 -2.42 3.31 -2.94
C VAL A 55 -3.30 3.25 -4.18
N GLY A 56 -2.76 2.75 -5.28
CA GLY A 56 -3.51 2.45 -6.51
C GLY A 56 -3.51 0.94 -6.80
N LYS A 57 -4.43 0.50 -7.66
CA LYS A 57 -4.38 -0.86 -8.23
C LYS A 57 -3.48 -0.89 -9.46
N GLY A 58 -2.51 -1.81 -9.45
CA GLY A 58 -1.60 -2.03 -10.58
C GLY A 58 -2.13 -3.04 -11.59
N CYS A 59 -1.24 -3.45 -12.50
CA CYS A 59 -1.50 -4.54 -13.44
C CYS A 59 -1.67 -5.87 -12.68
N LYS A 60 -2.68 -6.67 -13.05
CA LYS A 60 -2.91 -7.97 -12.42
C LYS A 60 -1.71 -8.89 -12.58
N SER A 61 -1.34 -9.58 -11.51
CA SER A 61 -0.42 -10.70 -11.58
C SER A 61 -1.21 -11.97 -11.90
N THR A 62 -1.29 -12.31 -13.19
CA THR A 62 -2.19 -13.35 -13.73
C THR A 62 -3.66 -13.04 -13.37
N ASN A 63 -4.15 -13.56 -12.24
CA ASN A 63 -5.51 -13.36 -11.75
C ASN A 63 -5.58 -12.54 -10.44
N ALA A 64 -4.43 -12.21 -9.85
CA ALA A 64 -4.35 -11.52 -8.56
C ALA A 64 -4.27 -10.01 -8.75
N ASP A 65 -5.06 -9.28 -7.96
CA ASP A 65 -4.92 -7.83 -7.81
C ASP A 65 -3.55 -7.49 -7.20
N THR A 66 -2.99 -6.39 -7.69
CA THR A 66 -1.73 -5.81 -7.23
C THR A 66 -1.93 -4.36 -6.81
N PHE A 67 -1.04 -3.87 -5.95
CA PHE A 67 -1.12 -2.54 -5.36
C PHE A 67 0.22 -1.83 -5.44
N PHE A 68 0.18 -0.53 -5.73
CA PHE A 68 1.34 0.36 -5.72
C PHE A 68 1.05 1.60 -4.87
N LEU A 69 2.09 2.23 -4.35
CA LEU A 69 2.01 3.45 -3.56
C LEU A 69 1.80 4.65 -4.49
N SER A 70 0.77 5.44 -4.25
CA SER A 70 0.47 6.64 -5.05
C SER A 70 1.40 7.80 -4.68
N ALA A 71 1.39 8.89 -5.47
CA ALA A 71 2.11 10.12 -5.14
C ALA A 71 1.75 10.67 -3.74
N LYS A 72 0.46 10.67 -3.39
CA LYS A 72 -0.02 11.06 -2.05
C LYS A 72 0.56 10.15 -0.96
N GLY A 73 0.62 8.84 -1.22
CA GLY A 73 1.21 7.89 -0.31
C GLY A 73 2.72 8.10 -0.13
N ILE A 74 3.44 8.40 -1.21
CA ILE A 74 4.89 8.69 -1.18
C ILE A 74 5.17 9.92 -0.31
N GLN A 75 4.41 11.01 -0.51
CA GLN A 75 4.56 12.25 0.26
C GLN A 75 4.40 12.01 1.77
N ILE A 76 3.41 11.21 2.17
CA ILE A 76 3.21 10.87 3.60
C ILE A 76 4.40 10.10 4.17
N ILE A 77 4.98 9.18 3.40
CA ILE A 77 6.16 8.45 3.85
C ILE A 77 7.38 9.38 4.00
N GLU A 78 7.53 10.37 3.11
CA GLU A 78 8.62 11.36 3.14
C GLU A 78 8.49 12.33 4.29
N ASN A 79 7.27 12.75 4.61
CA ASN A 79 6.96 13.63 5.73
C ASN A 79 6.95 12.90 7.09
N GLY A 80 7.48 11.67 7.16
CA GLY A 80 7.56 10.92 8.42
C GLY A 80 6.22 10.42 8.96
N GLY A 81 5.17 10.37 8.14
CA GLY A 81 3.83 9.93 8.54
C GLY A 81 2.91 11.07 8.99
N MET A 82 3.33 12.33 8.86
CA MET A 82 2.48 13.50 9.10
C MET A 82 1.71 13.83 7.81
N ALA A 83 0.38 13.78 7.88
CA ALA A 83 -0.45 14.41 6.86
C ALA A 83 -0.34 15.92 7.08
N ASN A 84 0.11 16.65 6.06
CA ASN A 84 0.00 18.11 6.08
C ASN A 84 -1.46 18.41 5.77
N ASP A 85 -2.21 18.81 6.80
CA ASP A 85 -3.56 19.37 6.66
C ASP A 85 -3.52 20.76 6.00
#